data_AF-A0A7R7EP30-F1
#
_entry.id   AF-A0A7R7EP30-F1
#
_cell.length_a   1.000
_cell.length_b   1.000
_cell.length_c   1.000
_cell.angle_alpha   90.00
_cell.angle_beta   90.00
_cell.angle_gamma   90.00
#
_symmetry.space_group_name_H-M   'P 1'
#
loop_
_entity.id
_entity.type
_entity.pdbx_description
1 polymer ?
#
loop_
_entity_poly.entity_id
_entity_poly.type
_entity_poly.pdbx_seq_one_letter_code
_entity_poly.pdbx_strand_id
1 'polypeptide(L)'
;MSTFLVKSEELTNIIINNEYEHISDLIPSIYINFNKKILISNFPEPASYQEFIPDDWKGEYDSFSDLIPENQKYWLVKNKKFVEEFK
;
A
#
# COMPACT_ATOMS: atom_id res chain seq x y z
N MET A 1 8.90 13.79 18.83
CA MET A 1 8.64 13.00 17.62
C MET A 1 7.14 13.05 17.35
N SER A 2 6.72 13.70 16.27
CA SER A 2 5.35 13.55 15.79
C SER A 2 5.21 12.17 15.18
N THR A 3 4.24 11.39 15.63
CA THR A 3 3.92 10.08 15.07
C THR A 3 3.20 10.32 13.75
N PHE A 4 3.89 10.20 12.63
CA PHE A 4 3.26 10.19 11.30
C PHE A 4 2.63 8.81 11.07
N LEU A 5 1.55 8.53 11.81
CA LEU A 5 0.75 7.32 11.65
C LEU A 5 -0.61 7.73 11.10
N VAL A 6 -0.93 7.26 9.90
CA VAL A 6 -2.25 7.39 9.31
C VAL A 6 -2.95 6.04 9.46
N LYS A 7 -4.12 6.02 10.10
CA LYS A 7 -4.92 4.80 10.24
C LYS A 7 -5.70 4.51 8.95
N SER A 8 -6.00 3.24 8.69
CA SER A 8 -6.88 2.84 7.59
C SER A 8 -8.26 3.52 7.64
N GLU A 9 -8.76 3.84 8.83
CA GLU A 9 -10.02 4.60 9.00
C GLU A 9 -9.93 6.02 8.42
N GLU A 10 -8.79 6.70 8.59
CA GLU A 10 -8.56 8.03 8.04
C GLU A 10 -8.54 7.98 6.50
N LEU A 11 -7.83 7.00 5.93
CA LEU A 11 -7.80 6.78 4.48
C LEU A 11 -9.20 6.39 3.93
N THR A 12 -9.96 5.62 4.69
CA THR A 12 -11.35 5.28 4.35
C THR A 12 -12.22 6.53 4.28
N ASN A 13 -12.07 7.46 5.23
CA ASN A 13 -12.82 8.71 5.23
C ASN A 13 -12.46 9.61 4.05
N ILE A 14 -11.18 9.68 3.67
CA ILE A 14 -10.73 10.40 2.46
C ILE A 14 -11.46 9.87 1.22
N ILE A 15 -11.57 8.54 1.07
CA ILE A 15 -12.29 7.92 -0.06
C ILE A 15 -13.79 8.25 0.00
N ILE A 16 -14.44 8.08 1.15
CA ILE A 16 -15.88 8.30 1.31
C ILE A 16 -16.27 9.76 1.04
N ASN A 17 -15.44 10.69 1.47
CA ASN A 17 -15.69 12.12 1.33
C ASN A 17 -15.25 12.68 -0.04
N ASN A 18 -14.62 11.86 -0.90
CA ASN A 18 -13.98 12.28 -2.15
C ASN A 18 -12.93 13.39 -1.93
N GLU A 19 -12.14 13.28 -0.86
CA GLU A 19 -11.07 14.22 -0.50
C GLU A 19 -9.73 13.86 -1.17
N TYR A 20 -9.77 13.51 -2.46
CA TYR A 20 -8.60 13.15 -3.26
C TYR A 20 -8.70 13.77 -4.65
N GLU A 21 -7.56 14.07 -5.26
CA GLU A 21 -7.51 14.56 -6.64
C GLU A 21 -7.65 13.40 -7.63
N HIS A 22 -6.84 12.35 -7.44
CA HIS A 22 -6.93 11.12 -8.21
C HIS A 22 -6.98 9.89 -7.30
N ILE A 23 -7.92 8.97 -7.56
CA ILE A 23 -8.05 7.73 -6.78
C ILE A 23 -6.79 6.85 -6.88
N SER A 24 -6.01 7.02 -7.95
CA SER A 24 -4.70 6.37 -8.15
C SER A 24 -3.67 6.73 -7.08
N ASP A 25 -3.79 7.89 -6.45
CA ASP A 25 -2.85 8.35 -5.42
C ASP A 25 -3.04 7.59 -4.11
N LEU A 26 -4.21 6.96 -3.96
CA LEU A 26 -4.57 6.13 -2.83
C LEU A 26 -4.35 4.64 -3.10
N ILE A 27 -3.62 4.27 -4.15
CA ILE A 27 -3.28 2.86 -4.40
C ILE A 27 -2.02 2.49 -3.60
N PRO A 28 -2.07 1.45 -2.75
CA PRO A 28 -0.87 0.96 -2.09
C PRO A 28 0.18 0.52 -3.11
N SER A 29 1.36 1.10 -3.05
CA SER A 29 2.47 0.79 -3.98
C SER A 29 3.64 0.05 -3.33
N ILE A 30 3.76 0.11 -2.00
CA ILE A 30 4.86 -0.48 -1.24
C ILE A 30 4.32 -1.18 0.01
N TYR A 31 4.79 -2.41 0.23
CA TYR A 31 4.63 -3.16 1.47
C TYR A 31 6.00 -3.41 2.10
N ILE A 32 6.12 -3.16 3.41
CA ILE A 32 7.35 -3.36 4.16
C ILE A 32 7.08 -4.27 5.37
N ASN A 33 7.84 -5.35 5.47
CA ASN A 33 7.85 -6.22 6.65
C ASN A 33 9.22 -6.19 7.31
N PHE A 34 9.35 -5.40 8.38
CA PHE A 34 10.60 -5.24 9.12
C PHE A 34 11.10 -6.52 9.79
N ASN A 35 10.19 -7.36 10.30
CA ASN A 35 10.58 -8.60 10.98
C ASN A 35 11.18 -9.62 10.01
N LYS A 36 10.65 -9.68 8.79
CA LYS A 36 11.15 -10.57 7.72
C LYS A 36 12.22 -9.91 6.85
N LYS A 37 12.47 -8.61 7.00
CA LYS A 37 13.33 -7.79 6.14
C LYS A 37 12.93 -7.88 4.66
N ILE A 38 11.63 -7.73 4.37
CA ILE A 38 11.07 -7.81 3.02
C ILE A 38 10.47 -6.47 2.62
N LEU A 39 10.78 -6.03 1.40
CA LEU A 39 10.06 -4.96 0.70
C LEU A 39 9.41 -5.55 -0.56
N ILE A 40 8.11 -5.36 -0.73
CA ILE A 40 7.38 -5.72 -1.94
C ILE A 40 6.88 -4.43 -2.57
N SER A 41 7.24 -4.18 -3.83
CA SER A 41 6.75 -3.05 -4.60
C SER A 41 5.85 -3.54 -5.72
N ASN A 42 4.75 -2.82 -5.94
CA ASN A 42 3.88 -3.03 -7.09
C ASN A 42 3.95 -1.81 -8.05
N PHE A 43 5.06 -1.08 -8.00
CA PHE A 43 5.27 0.13 -8.79
C PHE A 43 5.86 -0.23 -10.17
N PRO A 44 5.24 0.15 -11.29
CA PRO A 44 5.56 -0.39 -12.63
C PRO A 44 6.85 0.16 -13.26
N GLU A 45 7.63 0.99 -12.55
CA GLU A 45 8.82 1.63 -13.12
C GLU A 45 10.07 0.72 -13.11
N PRO A 46 10.97 0.83 -14.10
CA PRO A 46 12.23 0.09 -14.13
C PRO A 46 13.20 0.56 -13.03
N ALA A 47 13.98 -0.35 -12.45
CA ALA A 47 14.84 -0.11 -11.29
C ALA A 47 14.08 0.49 -10.09
N SER A 48 12.91 -0.08 -9.78
CA SER A 48 12.03 0.37 -8.70
C SER A 48 12.59 0.09 -7.29
N TYR A 49 11.80 0.42 -6.27
CA TYR A 49 12.13 0.33 -4.84
C TYR A 49 12.70 -1.02 -4.37
N GLN A 50 12.38 -2.13 -5.03
CA GLN A 50 12.91 -3.45 -4.68
C GLN A 50 14.43 -3.57 -4.82
N GLU A 51 15.07 -2.72 -5.62
CA GLU A 51 16.54 -2.69 -5.78
C GLU A 51 17.22 -1.75 -4.76
N PHE A 52 16.46 -0.85 -4.13
CA PHE A 52 16.95 0.14 -3.16
C PHE A 52 16.66 -0.29 -1.72
N ILE A 53 17.09 -1.49 -1.36
CA ILE A 53 16.89 -2.07 -0.04
C ILE A 53 18.21 -2.17 0.73
N PRO A 54 18.18 -2.18 2.07
CA PRO A 54 19.39 -2.41 2.87
C PRO A 54 19.98 -3.80 2.63
N ASP A 55 21.26 -3.96 2.99
CA ASP A 55 21.90 -5.27 3.01
C ASP A 55 21.09 -6.26 3.88
N ASP A 56 21.05 -7.53 3.46
CA ASP A 56 20.26 -8.62 4.05
C ASP A 56 18.74 -8.46 3.97
N TRP A 57 18.22 -7.54 3.15
CA TRP A 57 16.80 -7.47 2.82
C TRP A 57 16.48 -8.20 1.51
N LYS A 58 15.23 -8.61 1.36
CA LYS A 58 14.69 -9.14 0.11
C LYS A 58 13.75 -8.11 -0.52
N GLY A 59 14.02 -7.74 -1.76
CA GLY A 59 13.18 -6.88 -2.57
C GLY A 59 12.43 -7.72 -3.60
N GLU A 60 11.13 -7.49 -3.72
CA GLU A 60 10.25 -8.21 -4.66
C GLU A 60 9.40 -7.22 -5.45
N TYR A 61 9.22 -7.51 -6.74
CA TYR A 61 8.22 -6.85 -7.57
C TYR A 61 7.04 -7.80 -7.73
N ASP A 62 5.98 -7.59 -6.93
CA ASP A 62 4.82 -8.48 -6.88
C ASP A 62 3.61 -7.75 -6.26
N SER A 63 2.43 -8.32 -6.40
CA SER A 63 1.23 -7.90 -5.69
C SER A 63 1.26 -8.39 -4.24
N PHE A 64 0.99 -7.48 -3.30
CA PHE A 64 0.92 -7.78 -1.86
C PHE A 64 -0.50 -7.63 -1.29
N SER A 65 -1.51 -7.48 -2.14
CA SER A 65 -2.90 -7.25 -1.70
C SER A 65 -3.44 -8.35 -0.79
N ASP A 66 -3.00 -9.60 -0.97
CA ASP A 66 -3.39 -10.74 -0.15
C ASP A 66 -2.69 -10.78 1.22
N LEU A 67 -1.60 -10.04 1.40
CA LEU A 67 -0.89 -9.92 2.67
C LEU A 67 -1.53 -8.91 3.61
N ILE A 68 -2.41 -8.05 3.10
CA ILE A 68 -3.05 -6.98 3.88
C ILE A 68 -4.30 -7.56 4.55
N PRO A 69 -4.39 -7.51 5.89
CA PRO A 69 -5.60 -7.93 6.60
C PRO A 69 -6.85 -7.19 6.09
N GLU A 70 -7.99 -7.88 5.96
CA GLU A 70 -9.21 -7.30 5.39
C GLU A 70 -9.64 -6.00 6.09
N ASN A 71 -9.49 -5.93 7.41
CA ASN A 71 -9.82 -4.75 8.21
C ASN A 71 -8.85 -3.57 8.02
N GLN A 72 -7.73 -3.76 7.31
CA GLN A 72 -6.77 -2.72 6.97
C GLN A 72 -6.91 -2.22 5.53
N LYS A 73 -7.65 -2.95 4.68
CA LYS A 73 -7.91 -2.59 3.27
C LYS A 73 -8.90 -1.42 3.19
N TYR A 74 -8.40 -0.20 3.41
CA TYR A 74 -9.21 1.04 3.44
C TYR A 74 -10.01 1.31 2.16
N TRP A 75 -9.59 0.75 1.03
CA TRP A 75 -10.28 0.87 -0.26
C TRP A 75 -11.46 -0.09 -0.43
N LEU A 76 -11.75 -0.94 0.57
CA LEU A 76 -12.92 -1.81 0.62
C LEU A 76 -13.95 -1.24 1.60
N VAL A 77 -14.97 -0.54 1.10
CA VAL A 77 -16.02 0.07 1.92
C VAL A 77 -17.37 -0.57 1.61
N LYS A 78 -18.01 -1.20 2.61
CA LYS A 78 -19.32 -1.86 2.49
C LYS A 78 -19.41 -2.82 1.29
N ASN A 79 -18.38 -3.65 1.10
CA ASN A 79 -18.22 -4.59 -0.02
C ASN A 79 -18.10 -3.93 -1.41
N LYS A 80 -17.89 -2.62 -1.47
CA LYS A 80 -17.52 -1.91 -2.70
C LYS A 80 -16.03 -1.65 -2.71
N LYS A 81 -15.38 -2.02 -3.81
CA LYS A 81 -13.95 -1.80 -4.07
C LYS A 81 -13.79 -0.48 -4.83
N PHE A 82 -13.01 0.45 -4.27
CA PHE A 82 -12.81 1.79 -4.83
C PHE A 82 -11.51 1.93 -5.63
N VAL A 83 -10.57 1.04 -5.39
CA VAL A 83 -9.27 0.98 -6.06
C VAL A 83 -9.15 -0.38 -6.76
N GLU A 84 -8.81 -0.41 -8.04
CA GLU A 84 -8.43 -1.65 -8.71
C GLU A 84 -7.08 -2.13 -8.18
N GLU A 85 -6.96 -3.44 -7.91
CA GLU A 85 -5.68 -4.02 -7.52
C GLU A 85 -4.87 -4.23 -8.80
N PHE A 86 -3.61 -3.77 -8.84
CA PHE A 86 -2.70 -4.11 -9.93
C PHE A 86 -2.44 -5.61 -9.91
N LYS A 87 -2.59 -6.24 -11.08
CA LYS A 87 -2.21 -7.63 -11.37
C LYS A 87 -0.76 -7.68 -11.83
#